data_AF-A0A9P8W3R2-F1
#
_entry.id   AF-A0A9P8W3R2-F1
#
_cell.length_a   1.000
_cell.length_b   1.000
_cell.length_c   1.000
_cell.angle_alpha   90.00
_cell.angle_beta   90.00
_cell.angle_gamma   90.00
#
_symmetry.space_group_name_H-M   'P 1'
#
loop_
_entity.id
_entity.type
_entity.pdbx_description
1 polymer ?
#
loop_
_entity_poly.entity_id
_entity_poly.type
_entity_poly.pdbx_seq_one_letter_code
_entity_poly.pdbx_strand_id
1 'polypeptide(L)'
;MAQEAASAGRTKSLVNDIGVNLVEAVQALSQLTDALVESPRIHQAVLEAHEESRAKTDLCDLSTIVSMDIDHSKLRKIQDLTSQFSRDVHDIWQNGTARGRVQTRQ
;
A
#
# COMPACT_ATOMS: atom_id res chain seq x y z
N MET A 1 -13.33 -26.88 -31.97
CA MET A 1 -11.87 -27.16 -32.05
C MET A 1 -11.03 -25.89 -32.20
N ALA A 2 -10.87 -25.28 -33.40
CA ALA A 2 -9.99 -24.09 -33.57
C ALA A 2 -10.56 -22.78 -32.97
N GLN A 3 -11.87 -22.58 -33.09
CA GLN A 3 -12.57 -21.39 -32.56
C GLN A 3 -12.56 -21.34 -31.01
N GLU A 4 -12.65 -22.50 -30.35
CA GLU A 4 -12.62 -22.61 -28.88
C GLU A 4 -11.22 -22.36 -28.31
N ALA A 5 -10.17 -22.82 -28.99
CA ALA A 5 -8.79 -22.56 -28.58
C ALA A 5 -8.45 -21.06 -28.69
N ALA A 6 -8.92 -20.37 -29.74
CA ALA A 6 -8.73 -18.93 -29.92
C ALA A 6 -9.50 -18.09 -28.87
N SER A 7 -10.72 -18.50 -28.54
CA SER A 7 -11.51 -17.88 -27.45
C SER A 7 -10.84 -18.09 -26.09
N ALA A 8 -10.38 -19.30 -25.79
CA ALA A 8 -9.68 -19.60 -24.53
C ALA A 8 -8.35 -18.84 -24.40
N GLY A 9 -7.61 -18.64 -25.50
CA GLY A 9 -6.39 -17.81 -25.53
C GLY A 9 -6.68 -16.33 -25.26
N ARG A 10 -7.76 -15.79 -25.83
CA ARG A 10 -8.18 -14.40 -25.59
C ARG A 10 -8.65 -14.17 -24.15
N THR A 11 -9.42 -15.10 -23.58
CA THR A 11 -9.86 -15.01 -22.18
C THR A 11 -8.67 -15.10 -21.21
N LYS A 12 -7.69 -15.97 -21.48
CA LYS A 12 -6.44 -16.04 -20.70
C LYS A 12 -5.63 -14.74 -20.77
N SER A 13 -5.55 -14.11 -21.94
CA SER A 13 -4.90 -12.80 -22.09
C SER A 13 -5.61 -11.73 -21.27
N LEU A 14 -6.94 -11.65 -21.32
CA LEU A 14 -7.71 -10.68 -20.56
C LEU A 14 -7.55 -10.86 -19.04
N VAL A 15 -7.63 -12.10 -18.54
CA VAL A 15 -7.42 -12.40 -17.12
C VAL A 15 -5.99 -12.03 -16.70
N ASN A 16 -5.01 -12.27 -17.57
CA ASN A 16 -3.63 -11.85 -17.35
C ASN A 16 -3.49 -10.33 -17.24
N ASP A 17 -4.08 -9.60 -18.18
CA ASP A 17 -4.02 -8.15 -18.22
C ASP A 17 -4.72 -7.53 -17.00
N ILE A 18 -5.86 -8.08 -16.56
CA ILE A 18 -6.54 -7.65 -15.33
C ILE A 18 -5.65 -7.89 -14.11
N GLY A 19 -5.00 -9.06 -14.00
CA GLY A 19 -4.10 -9.36 -12.89
C GLY A 19 -2.90 -8.41 -12.82
N VAL A 20 -2.28 -8.10 -13.96
CA VAL A 20 -1.19 -7.11 -14.04
C VAL A 20 -1.65 -5.72 -13.61
N ASN A 21 -2.79 -5.24 -14.12
CA ASN A 21 -3.35 -3.94 -13.74
C ASN A 21 -3.65 -3.85 -12.23
N LEU A 22 -4.13 -4.93 -11.61
CA LEU A 22 -4.36 -4.98 -10.17
C LEU A 22 -3.05 -4.87 -9.38
N VAL A 23 -2.00 -5.58 -9.81
CA VAL A 23 -0.67 -5.48 -9.18
C VAL A 23 -0.13 -4.05 -9.25
N GLU A 24 -0.23 -3.42 -10.42
CA GLU A 24 0.23 -2.03 -10.63
C GLU A 24 -0.55 -1.03 -9.76
N ALA A 25 -1.88 -1.17 -9.68
CA ALA A 25 -2.72 -0.30 -8.86
C ALA A 25 -2.36 -0.39 -7.37
N VAL A 26 -2.13 -1.60 -6.87
CA VAL A 26 -1.77 -1.80 -5.45
C VAL A 26 -0.35 -1.30 -5.16
N GLN A 27 0.58 -1.44 -6.10
CA GLN A 27 1.92 -0.84 -5.97
C GLN A 27 1.85 0.69 -5.92
N ALA A 28 1.08 1.32 -6.80
CA ALA A 28 0.88 2.76 -6.81
C ALA A 28 0.25 3.25 -5.50
N LEU A 29 -0.73 2.51 -4.97
CA LEU A 29 -1.35 2.81 -3.68
C LEU A 29 -0.34 2.72 -2.52
N SER A 30 0.54 1.72 -2.54
CA SER A 30 1.63 1.60 -1.54
C SER A 30 2.54 2.82 -1.59
N GLN A 31 3.06 3.17 -2.77
CA GLN A 31 3.99 4.30 -2.93
C GLN A 31 3.36 5.63 -2.52
N LEU A 32 2.08 5.84 -2.84
CA LEU A 32 1.34 7.02 -2.43
C LEU A 32 1.18 7.08 -0.90
N THR A 33 0.88 5.94 -0.28
CA THR A 33 0.76 5.85 1.18
C THR A 33 2.10 6.13 1.85
N ASP A 34 3.19 5.56 1.33
CA ASP A 34 4.56 5.81 1.82
C ASP A 34 4.89 7.31 1.79
N ALA A 35 4.66 7.97 0.64
CA ALA A 35 4.95 9.40 0.46
C ALA A 35 4.10 10.32 1.36
N LEU A 36 2.86 9.93 1.66
CA LEU A 36 1.98 10.71 2.55
C LEU A 36 2.38 10.56 4.02
N VAL A 37 2.77 9.37 4.45
CA VAL A 37 3.17 9.08 5.83
C VAL A 37 4.53 9.69 6.15
N GLU A 38 5.48 9.66 5.21
CA GLU A 38 6.80 10.27 5.36
C GLU A 38 6.80 11.79 5.07
N SER A 39 5.65 12.38 4.75
CA SER A 39 5.59 13.78 4.34
C SER A 39 6.06 14.72 5.47
N PRO A 40 7.03 15.61 5.20
CA PRO A 40 7.48 16.63 6.15
C PRO A 40 6.36 17.54 6.66
N ARG A 41 5.24 17.60 5.94
CA ARG A 41 4.04 18.38 6.29
C ARG A 41 3.42 17.94 7.62
N ILE A 42 3.53 16.65 7.98
CA ILE A 42 3.03 16.16 9.28
C ILE A 42 3.90 16.74 10.41
N HIS A 43 5.22 16.76 10.25
CA HIS A 43 6.14 17.38 11.21
C HIS A 43 5.98 18.90 11.29
N GLN A 44 5.71 19.55 10.16
CA GLN A 44 5.52 21.00 10.12
C GLN A 44 4.22 21.43 10.81
N ALA A 45 3.14 20.66 10.67
CA ALA A 45 1.90 20.88 11.42
C ALA A 45 2.09 20.76 12.94
N VAL A 46 3.00 19.88 13.41
CA VAL A 46 3.35 19.75 14.84
C VAL A 46 4.02 21.03 15.33
N LEU A 47 5.00 21.55 14.55
CA LEU A 47 5.70 22.77 14.91
C LEU A 47 4.75 23.97 14.92
N GLU A 48 3.87 24.09 13.94
CA GLU A 48 2.87 25.16 13.85
C GLU A 48 1.87 25.10 15.02
N ALA A 49 1.30 23.93 15.33
CA ALA A 49 0.39 23.78 16.47
C ALA A 49 1.07 24.07 17.82
N HIS A 50 2.35 23.71 17.95
CA HIS A 50 3.15 23.99 19.14
C HIS A 50 3.47 25.48 19.29
N GLU A 51 3.84 26.16 18.20
CA GLU A 51 4.08 27.61 18.17
C GLU A 51 2.80 28.38 18.51
N GLU A 52 1.65 27.95 17.98
CA GLU A 52 0.34 28.57 18.20
C GLU A 52 -0.15 28.35 19.65
N SER A 53 0.05 27.16 20.23
CA SER A 53 -0.27 26.89 21.64
C SER A 53 0.61 27.72 22.59
N ARG A 54 1.92 27.85 22.30
CA ARG A 54 2.83 28.71 23.07
C ARG A 54 2.41 30.16 23.02
N ALA A 55 2.06 30.67 21.84
CA ALA A 55 1.62 32.05 21.66
C ALA A 55 0.31 32.37 22.39
N LYS A 56 -0.52 31.36 22.68
CA LYS A 56 -1.87 31.53 23.22
C LYS A 56 -2.02 31.20 24.71
N THR A 57 -1.16 30.36 25.27
CA THR A 57 -1.35 29.83 26.64
C THR A 57 -0.09 29.88 27.53
N ASP A 58 1.06 30.38 27.03
CA ASP A 58 2.38 30.38 27.71
C ASP A 58 2.87 28.98 28.18
N LEU A 59 2.17 27.91 27.81
CA LEU A 59 2.50 26.52 28.11
C LEU A 59 2.54 25.73 26.81
N CYS A 60 3.52 24.82 26.72
CA CYS A 60 3.56 23.80 25.68
C CYS A 60 2.51 22.73 26.04
N ASP A 61 1.40 22.69 25.30
CA ASP A 61 0.42 21.62 25.46
C ASP A 61 0.98 20.31 24.90
N LEU A 62 1.58 19.52 25.79
CA LEU A 62 2.13 18.20 25.47
C LEU A 62 1.03 17.20 25.07
N SER A 63 -0.25 17.45 25.39
CA SER A 63 -1.35 16.58 24.99
C SER A 63 -1.57 16.60 23.47
N THR A 64 -1.36 17.74 22.84
CA THR A 64 -1.39 17.89 21.38
C THR A 64 -0.27 17.09 20.70
N ILE A 65 0.95 17.13 21.25
CA ILE A 65 2.09 16.33 20.75
C ILE A 65 1.79 14.83 20.86
N VAL A 66 1.30 14.38 22.02
CA VAL A 66 0.95 12.97 22.26
C VAL A 66 -0.17 12.50 21.33
N SER A 67 -1.19 13.32 21.08
CA SER A 67 -2.26 12.99 20.13
C SER A 67 -1.74 12.84 18.71
N MET A 68 -0.81 13.70 18.28
CA MET A 68 -0.19 13.62 16.96
C MET A 68 0.73 12.40 16.82
N ASP A 69 1.46 12.00 17.87
CA ASP A 69 2.24 10.74 17.88
C ASP A 69 1.34 9.51 17.74
N ILE A 70 0.15 9.53 18.35
CA ILE A 70 -0.86 8.48 18.19
C ILE A 70 -1.36 8.43 16.76
N ASP A 71 -1.68 9.58 16.15
CA ASP A 71 -2.17 9.64 14.77
C ASP A 71 -1.09 9.25 13.75
N HIS A 72 0.16 9.66 13.97
CA HIS A 72 1.30 9.21 13.18
C HIS A 72 1.53 7.70 13.31
N SER A 73 1.34 7.13 14.51
CA SER A 73 1.39 5.68 14.72
C SER A 73 0.26 4.94 13.98
N LYS A 74 -0.95 5.51 13.88
CA LYS A 74 -2.03 4.95 13.05
C LYS A 74 -1.67 5.00 11.56
N LEU A 75 -1.10 6.11 11.09
CA LEU A 75 -0.64 6.28 9.71
C LEU A 75 0.44 5.26 9.34
N ARG A 76 1.41 5.02 10.22
CA ARG A 76 2.43 3.97 10.03
C ARG A 76 1.80 2.57 9.93
N LYS A 77 0.79 2.26 10.74
CA LYS A 77 0.07 0.97 10.62
C LYS A 77 -0.64 0.82 9.27
N ILE A 78 -1.23 1.90 8.76
CA ILE A 78 -1.86 1.90 7.43
C ILE A 78 -0.81 1.68 6.34
N GLN A 79 0.37 2.31 6.47
CA GLN A 79 1.52 2.08 5.60
C GLN A 79 1.91 0.60 5.59
N ASP A 80 2.15 0.01 6.76
CA ASP A 80 2.57 -1.38 6.91
C ASP A 80 1.57 -2.35 6.27
N LEU A 81 0.28 -2.13 6.49
CA LEU A 81 -0.81 -2.93 5.89
C LEU A 81 -0.84 -2.78 4.36
N THR A 82 -0.63 -1.58 3.84
CA THR A 82 -0.66 -1.32 2.39
C THR A 82 0.54 -1.95 1.70
N SER A 83 1.73 -1.87 2.30
CA SER A 83 2.93 -2.54 1.80
C SER A 83 2.78 -4.06 1.87
N GLN A 84 2.17 -4.60 2.94
CA GLN A 84 1.91 -6.04 3.05
C GLN A 84 0.93 -6.51 1.97
N PHE A 85 -0.18 -5.81 1.81
CA PHE A 85 -1.17 -6.13 0.78
C PHE A 85 -0.58 -6.08 -0.63
N SER A 86 0.28 -5.10 -0.93
CA SER A 86 1.03 -5.03 -2.19
C SER A 86 1.90 -6.25 -2.44
N ARG A 87 2.65 -6.69 -1.42
CA ARG A 87 3.46 -7.92 -1.51
C ARG A 87 2.59 -9.16 -1.72
N ASP A 88 1.48 -9.27 -0.99
CA ASP A 88 0.59 -10.42 -1.07
C ASP A 88 -0.07 -10.52 -2.45
N VAL A 89 -0.57 -9.41 -2.99
CA VAL A 89 -1.16 -9.35 -4.35
C VAL A 89 -0.12 -9.72 -5.41
N HIS A 90 1.11 -9.22 -5.27
CA HIS A 90 2.21 -9.57 -6.16
C HIS A 90 2.59 -11.05 -6.08
N ASP A 91 2.68 -11.62 -4.88
CA ASP A 91 3.02 -13.03 -4.63
C ASP A 91 1.94 -13.96 -5.20
N ILE A 92 0.66 -13.68 -4.94
CA ILE A 92 -0.47 -14.45 -5.50
C ILE A 92 -0.39 -14.48 -7.03
N TRP A 93 -0.09 -13.33 -7.64
CA TRP A 93 -0.04 -13.20 -9.09
C TRP A 93 1.20 -13.87 -9.73
N GLN A 94 2.37 -13.79 -9.09
CA GLN A 94 3.61 -14.35 -9.64
C GLN A 94 3.85 -15.82 -9.28
N ASN A 95 3.53 -16.22 -8.04
CA ASN A 95 3.86 -17.54 -7.49
C ASN A 95 2.66 -18.51 -7.52
N GLY A 96 1.44 -18.01 -7.73
CA GLY A 96 0.26 -18.84 -8.02
C GLY A 96 0.39 -19.68 -9.31
N THR A 97 1.29 -19.29 -10.22
CA THR A 97 1.55 -19.95 -11.51
C THR A 97 2.72 -20.96 -11.47
N ALA A 98 3.59 -20.89 -10.45
CA ALA A 98 4.77 -21.76 -10.33
C ALA A 98 4.49 -23.08 -9.60
N ARG A 99 3.45 -23.12 -8.75
CA ARG A 99 3.14 -24.30 -7.91
C ARG A 99 2.49 -25.47 -8.65
N GLY A 100 2.31 -25.37 -9.98
CA GLY A 100 1.77 -26.43 -10.84
C GLY A 100 2.81 -27.20 -11.66
N ARG A 101 4.12 -26.88 -11.56
CA ARG A 101 5.18 -27.53 -12.36
C ARG A 101 6.22 -28.29 -11.53
N VAL A 102 5.79 -29.06 -10.53
CA VAL A 102 6.65 -30.08 -9.91
C VAL A 102 5.80 -31.30 -9.50
N GLN A 103 5.44 -32.18 -10.44
CA GLN A 103 5.37 -33.64 -10.22
C GLN A 103 4.97 -34.38 -11.51
N THR A 104 5.91 -34.65 -12.42
CA THR A 104 5.84 -35.81 -13.33
C THR A 104 7.24 -36.14 -13.80
N ARG A 105 7.98 -36.84 -12.93
CA ARG A 105 9.15 -37.62 -13.35
C ARG A 105 9.22 -38.86 -12.48
N GLN A 106 8.46 -39.88 -12.87
CA GLN A 106 8.83 -41.29 -12.79
C GLN A 106 8.27 -41.99 -14.02
#